data_AF-A0A1I8CJE6-F1
#
_entry.id   AF-A0A1I8CJE6-F1
#
_cell.length_a   1.000
_cell.length_b   1.000
_cell.length_c   1.000
_cell.angle_alpha   90.00
_cell.angle_beta   90.00
_cell.angle_gamma   90.00
#
_symmetry.space_group_name_H-M   'P 1'
#
loop_
_entity.id
_entity.type
_entity.pdbx_description
1 polymer ?
#
loop_
_entity_poly.entity_id
_entity_poly.type
_entity_poly.pdbx_seq_one_letter_code
_entity_poly.pdbx_strand_id
1 'polypeptide(L)'
;MNRSYVQEPSEYCFHPKNGVCPRCSLKASFVIDDEEEENKVVVGQVIPVEASACSLFRFFESNYFTIHHAMHYLQSSVDASALPKLGETLYKFPKHCVDFYLPQLMILYVNKHNVAECLHSYLMDRCKSSIEFCVTCCILLESFNTENWKLNKLACQGFKLRKQILNIFYRDGFSYDQITFRNPSIQSLQLNSCECIEEFELPQSNLFHLMKFVCDCGMKKVRPEFEFIQSLIAIGTDLKELAPGVERNERLTTHIQDINAFLPGRVWVPLSGLPLDVSNMTIEQLRQKYIKDNDEDDRGEESEFGEIGVDQKVLQESEVGQSSIFSESWSHIYSKIKAISTYSFLPNWTVLPVIVKTGDDLRQELIAYQILTLFEEIWTDERVPLYLNPYKITVLSQDAGLIEPIKNAQSLHQLKKTLIGDNESGVAPTLLEYFIDKYGKEDSVGFKKAQQNFVRSCGAYSLICYFLQVKDRHNGNILLDEEGHLIHIDFGFILSQSPKNLGFETSPFKLTPEIVDLMGGAFGKPFEEYKTLMLRGMIAARKHHDRIMTLMQIMTSNCEIPCFRYGCSLVEGMLERFHVQYTDDELHQLIFNMVEASRGSITTRLYDNFQYYTNGIM
;
A
#
# COMPACT_ATOMS: atom_id res chain seq x y z
N MET A 1 -20.69 -45.48 33.82
CA MET A 1 -20.47 -45.32 35.28
C MET A 1 -19.64 -44.05 35.49
N ASN A 2 -20.31 -42.96 35.84
CA ASN A 2 -19.67 -41.72 36.28
C ASN A 2 -19.02 -41.94 37.64
N ARG A 3 -17.77 -41.48 37.80
CA ARG A 3 -17.24 -41.07 39.10
C ARG A 3 -16.48 -39.75 38.94
N SER A 4 -17.22 -38.67 39.14
CA SER A 4 -16.72 -37.33 39.40
C SER A 4 -16.16 -37.27 40.82
N TYR A 5 -14.88 -36.94 40.98
CA TYR A 5 -14.35 -36.47 42.25
C TYR A 5 -14.66 -34.98 42.36
N VAL A 6 -15.58 -34.62 43.24
CA VAL A 6 -15.80 -33.23 43.68
C VAL A 6 -14.98 -33.08 44.97
N GLN A 7 -13.96 -32.23 44.92
CA GLN A 7 -13.21 -31.81 46.11
C GLN A 7 -13.92 -30.59 46.70
N GLU A 8 -14.30 -30.66 47.98
CA GLU A 8 -14.92 -29.53 48.67
C GLU A 8 -13.92 -28.37 48.86
N PRO A 9 -14.37 -27.09 48.80
CA PRO A 9 -13.48 -25.94 48.94
C PRO A 9 -13.00 -25.81 50.40
N SER A 10 -11.70 -25.56 50.60
CA SER A 10 -11.17 -25.30 51.94
C SER A 10 -11.63 -23.93 52.48
N GLU A 11 -11.84 -23.85 53.80
CA GLU A 11 -12.36 -22.69 54.54
C GLU A 11 -11.49 -21.41 54.46
N TYR A 12 -10.41 -21.39 53.67
CA TYR A 12 -9.44 -20.29 53.60
C TYR A 12 -9.41 -19.53 52.26
N CYS A 13 -10.43 -19.65 51.41
CA CYS A 13 -10.44 -19.04 50.07
C CYS A 13 -11.59 -18.03 49.87
N PHE A 14 -11.33 -16.74 50.12
CA PHE A 14 -12.29 -15.66 49.85
C PHE A 14 -12.40 -15.36 48.35
N HIS A 15 -13.62 -15.48 47.80
CA HIS A 15 -13.94 -15.13 46.41
C HIS A 15 -14.62 -13.75 46.36
N PRO A 16 -14.08 -12.74 45.64
CA PRO A 16 -14.82 -11.53 45.33
C PRO A 16 -15.92 -11.84 44.31
N LYS A 17 -17.14 -11.32 44.53
CA LYS A 17 -18.26 -11.45 43.59
C LYS A 17 -17.83 -10.85 42.24
N ASN A 18 -17.60 -11.72 41.25
CA ASN A 18 -17.26 -11.46 39.84
C ASN A 18 -15.78 -11.54 39.43
N GLY A 19 -14.93 -12.28 40.16
CA GLY A 19 -13.55 -12.58 39.72
C GLY A 19 -13.16 -14.06 39.79
N VAL A 20 -12.16 -14.45 38.99
CA VAL A 20 -11.48 -15.76 39.09
C VAL A 20 -10.50 -15.71 40.26
N CYS A 21 -10.54 -16.69 41.17
CA CYS A 21 -9.58 -16.75 42.27
C CYS A 21 -8.15 -17.01 41.72
N PRO A 22 -7.15 -16.15 42.01
CA PRO A 22 -5.79 -16.29 41.46
C PRO A 22 -5.05 -17.54 41.93
N ARG A 23 -5.58 -18.26 42.92
CA ARG A 23 -4.91 -19.41 43.57
C ARG A 23 -5.39 -20.77 43.08
N CYS A 24 -6.61 -20.88 42.54
CA CYS A 24 -7.18 -22.14 42.09
C CYS A 24 -7.72 -22.15 40.65
N SER A 25 -7.72 -21.00 39.95
CA SER A 25 -8.08 -20.87 38.52
C SER A 25 -9.45 -21.43 38.10
N LEU A 26 -10.36 -21.73 39.05
CA LEU A 26 -11.71 -22.18 38.78
C LEU A 26 -12.66 -20.97 38.59
N LYS A 27 -13.48 -21.00 37.54
CA LYS A 27 -14.60 -20.05 37.34
C LYS A 27 -15.80 -20.53 38.14
N ALA A 28 -16.50 -19.61 38.82
CA ALA A 28 -17.81 -19.90 39.38
C ALA A 28 -18.79 -20.24 38.25
N SER A 29 -19.31 -21.47 38.26
CA SER A 29 -20.33 -21.94 37.32
C SER A 29 -21.72 -21.51 37.80
N PHE A 30 -22.47 -20.82 36.95
CA PHE A 30 -23.90 -20.58 37.15
C PHE A 30 -24.69 -21.82 36.68
N VAL A 31 -25.59 -22.29 37.54
CA VAL A 31 -26.70 -23.19 37.18
C VAL A 31 -27.88 -22.30 36.80
N ILE A 32 -28.49 -22.58 35.65
CA ILE A 32 -29.78 -22.02 35.23
C ILE A 32 -30.81 -23.03 35.72
N ASP A 33 -31.67 -22.63 36.66
CA ASP A 33 -32.93 -23.32 36.93
C ASP A 33 -34.05 -22.41 36.43
N ASP A 34 -34.87 -22.97 35.54
CA ASP A 34 -36.16 -22.46 35.11
C ASP A 34 -37.14 -22.51 36.29
N GLU A 35 -37.87 -21.43 36.55
CA GLU A 35 -39.26 -21.50 37.03
C GLU A 35 -39.95 -20.14 36.86
N GLU A 36 -41.13 -20.19 36.24
CA GLU A 36 -42.06 -19.09 36.02
C GLU A 36 -42.62 -18.58 37.36
N GLU A 37 -42.68 -17.26 37.56
CA GLU A 37 -43.77 -16.68 38.34
C GLU A 37 -43.98 -15.20 37.99
N GLU A 38 -45.20 -14.90 37.56
CA GLU A 38 -45.72 -13.56 37.32
C GLU A 38 -45.72 -12.75 38.62
N ASN A 39 -45.07 -11.58 38.63
CA ASN A 39 -45.49 -10.51 39.52
C ASN A 39 -45.23 -9.12 38.93
N LYS A 40 -46.33 -8.38 38.75
CA LYS A 40 -46.41 -6.99 38.32
C LYS A 40 -45.56 -6.10 39.23
N VAL A 41 -44.55 -5.45 38.66
CA VAL A 41 -43.87 -4.31 39.28
C VAL A 41 -44.10 -3.07 38.42
N VAL A 42 -44.61 -2.06 39.11
CA VAL A 42 -44.99 -0.73 38.65
C VAL A 42 -43.84 -0.07 37.89
N VAL A 43 -44.19 0.52 36.73
CA VAL A 43 -43.33 1.37 35.90
C VAL A 43 -42.82 2.55 36.73
N GLY A 44 -41.62 2.39 37.31
CA GLY A 44 -40.80 3.51 37.75
C GLY A 44 -40.17 4.13 36.52
N GLN A 45 -40.62 5.33 36.15
CA GLN A 45 -39.93 6.20 35.21
C GLN A 45 -38.48 6.37 35.65
N VAL A 46 -37.55 5.69 34.99
CA VAL A 46 -36.15 6.10 34.98
C VAL A 46 -36.08 7.26 34.00
N ILE A 47 -36.11 8.47 34.56
CA ILE A 47 -35.75 9.70 33.87
C ILE A 47 -34.38 9.44 33.22
N PRO A 48 -34.19 9.64 31.90
CA PRO A 48 -32.87 9.59 31.32
C PRO A 48 -32.07 10.72 31.97
N VAL A 49 -31.02 10.37 32.70
CA VAL A 49 -29.96 11.33 32.98
C VAL A 49 -29.32 11.59 31.62
N GLU A 50 -29.79 12.63 30.94
CA GLU A 50 -29.05 13.28 29.86
C GLU A 50 -27.74 13.77 30.46
N ALA A 51 -26.77 12.86 30.53
CA ALA A 51 -25.38 13.22 30.73
C ALA A 51 -25.02 14.09 29.52
N SER A 52 -24.90 15.39 29.76
CA SER A 52 -24.24 16.34 28.89
C SER A 52 -23.06 15.64 28.22
N ALA A 53 -23.15 15.38 26.91
CA ALA A 53 -22.12 14.65 26.19
C ALA A 53 -20.75 15.27 26.51
N CYS A 54 -19.87 14.48 27.11
CA CYS A 54 -18.49 14.86 27.44
C CYS A 54 -17.88 15.58 26.22
N SER A 55 -17.08 16.64 26.45
CA SER A 55 -16.46 17.44 25.37
C SER A 55 -15.77 16.57 24.31
N LEU A 56 -15.23 15.42 24.73
CA LEU A 56 -14.66 14.40 23.86
C LEU A 56 -15.67 13.77 22.89
N PHE A 57 -16.87 13.40 23.35
CA PHE A 57 -17.90 12.85 22.47
C PHE A 57 -18.44 13.89 21.48
N ARG A 58 -18.56 15.15 21.91
CA ARG A 58 -18.87 16.26 21.00
C ARG A 58 -17.80 16.42 19.92
N PHE A 59 -16.53 16.19 20.26
CA PHE A 59 -15.45 16.21 19.28
C PHE A 59 -15.58 15.04 18.29
N PHE A 60 -15.85 13.81 18.74
CA PHE A 60 -16.05 12.65 17.85
C PHE A 60 -17.21 12.81 16.86
N GLU A 61 -18.21 13.62 17.21
CA GLU A 61 -19.36 13.92 16.37
C GLU A 61 -19.16 15.16 15.49
N SER A 62 -18.04 15.87 15.64
CA SER A 62 -17.75 17.07 14.88
C SER A 62 -17.15 16.77 13.50
N ASN A 63 -17.31 17.71 12.56
CA ASN A 63 -16.70 17.65 11.23
C ASN A 63 -15.17 17.80 11.25
N TYR A 64 -14.58 18.13 12.40
CA TYR A 64 -13.13 18.22 12.57
C TYR A 64 -12.51 16.86 12.94
N PHE A 65 -13.34 15.88 13.33
CA PHE A 65 -12.87 14.55 13.65
C PHE A 65 -12.60 13.76 12.39
N THR A 66 -11.34 13.44 12.17
CA THR A 66 -10.86 12.71 10.99
C THR A 66 -10.37 11.32 11.39
N ILE A 67 -10.12 10.46 10.40
CA ILE A 67 -9.53 9.15 10.64
C ILE A 67 -8.18 9.24 11.38
N HIS A 68 -7.36 10.27 11.12
CA HIS A 68 -6.09 10.47 11.82
C HIS A 68 -6.29 10.67 13.32
N HIS A 69 -7.32 11.43 13.71
CA HIS A 69 -7.69 11.59 15.12
C HIS A 69 -8.16 10.27 15.71
N ALA A 70 -9.01 9.52 14.99
CA ALA A 70 -9.47 8.22 15.46
C ALA A 70 -8.29 7.25 15.69
N MET A 71 -7.34 7.18 14.77
CA MET A 71 -6.13 6.38 14.92
C MET A 71 -5.29 6.82 16.13
N HIS A 72 -5.19 8.13 16.40
CA HIS A 72 -4.51 8.65 17.58
C HIS A 72 -5.19 8.23 18.89
N TYR A 73 -6.53 8.29 18.97
CA TYR A 73 -7.26 7.83 20.16
C TYR A 73 -7.19 6.31 20.36
N LEU A 74 -7.23 5.53 19.28
CA LEU A 74 -7.02 4.07 19.34
C LEU A 74 -5.59 3.73 19.80
N GLN A 75 -4.58 4.48 19.32
CA GLN A 75 -3.18 4.30 19.69
C GLN A 75 -2.90 4.73 21.12
N SER A 76 -3.46 5.82 21.62
CA SER A 76 -3.11 6.36 22.93
C SER A 76 -3.88 5.65 24.05
N SER A 77 -5.08 5.11 23.76
CA SER A 77 -5.92 4.35 24.70
C SER A 77 -6.19 5.07 26.04
N VAL A 78 -6.20 6.41 26.02
CA VAL A 78 -6.25 7.26 27.22
C VAL A 78 -7.56 7.11 27.99
N ASP A 79 -8.66 6.83 27.29
CA ASP A 79 -9.97 6.65 27.92
C ASP A 79 -10.66 5.38 27.38
N ALA A 80 -10.59 4.29 28.15
CA ALA A 80 -11.24 3.03 27.80
C ALA A 80 -12.76 3.17 27.65
N SER A 81 -13.39 4.14 28.32
CA SER A 81 -14.84 4.38 28.23
C SER A 81 -15.25 5.02 26.91
N ALA A 82 -14.31 5.68 26.21
CA ALA A 82 -14.54 6.30 24.92
C ALA A 82 -14.40 5.33 23.74
N LEU A 83 -13.75 4.18 23.94
CA LEU A 83 -13.48 3.20 22.87
C LEU A 83 -14.74 2.68 22.17
N PRO A 84 -15.84 2.32 22.85
CA PRO A 84 -17.05 1.85 22.15
C PRO A 84 -17.61 2.89 21.17
N LYS A 85 -17.68 4.16 21.59
CA LYS A 85 -18.15 5.26 20.73
C LYS A 85 -17.18 5.52 19.57
N LEU A 86 -15.89 5.36 19.81
CA LEU A 86 -14.87 5.46 18.77
C LEU A 86 -15.04 4.36 17.70
N GLY A 87 -15.35 3.13 18.12
CA GLY A 87 -15.65 2.01 17.23
C GLY A 87 -16.87 2.27 16.33
N GLU A 88 -17.95 2.83 16.89
CA GLU A 88 -19.10 3.29 16.10
C GLU A 88 -18.70 4.38 15.09
N THR A 89 -17.78 5.26 15.47
CA THR A 89 -17.35 6.38 14.62
C THR A 89 -16.57 5.90 13.41
N LEU A 90 -15.91 4.74 13.47
CA LEU A 90 -15.23 4.15 12.30
C LEU A 90 -16.17 3.86 11.12
N TYR A 91 -17.45 3.58 11.39
CA TYR A 91 -18.45 3.37 10.34
C TYR A 91 -18.82 4.66 9.60
N LYS A 92 -18.54 5.84 10.18
CA LYS A 92 -18.83 7.13 9.56
C LYS A 92 -17.78 7.52 8.51
N PHE A 93 -16.58 6.97 8.58
CA PHE A 93 -15.51 7.30 7.64
C PHE A 93 -15.68 6.55 6.31
N PRO A 94 -15.28 7.16 5.18
CA PRO A 94 -15.17 6.43 3.92
C PRO A 94 -14.28 5.20 4.06
N LYS A 95 -14.69 4.08 3.46
CA LYS A 95 -13.98 2.79 3.57
C LYS A 95 -12.50 2.90 3.22
N HIS A 96 -12.17 3.59 2.12
CA HIS A 96 -10.79 3.75 1.66
C HIS A 96 -9.90 4.49 2.68
N CYS A 97 -10.44 5.45 3.43
CA CYS A 97 -9.69 6.15 4.49
C CYS A 97 -9.34 5.21 5.65
N VAL A 98 -10.23 4.28 5.99
CA VAL A 98 -9.99 3.29 7.05
C VAL A 98 -9.04 2.19 6.54
N ASP A 99 -9.22 1.76 5.29
CA ASP A 99 -8.42 0.72 4.64
C ASP A 99 -6.96 1.16 4.48
N PHE A 100 -6.71 2.46 4.28
CA PHE A 100 -5.36 3.04 4.33
C PHE A 100 -4.65 2.73 5.66
N TYR A 101 -5.35 2.70 6.79
CA TYR A 101 -4.80 2.39 8.12
C TYR A 101 -4.91 0.92 8.52
N LEU A 102 -5.27 0.02 7.59
CA LEU A 102 -5.50 -1.39 7.92
C LEU A 102 -4.29 -2.08 8.57
N PRO A 103 -3.02 -1.87 8.13
CA PRO A 103 -1.86 -2.43 8.83
C PRO A 103 -1.79 -1.99 10.29
N GLN A 104 -2.02 -0.71 10.56
CA GLN A 104 -2.02 -0.14 11.91
C GLN A 104 -3.16 -0.71 12.76
N LEU A 105 -4.36 -0.86 12.19
CA LEU A 105 -5.50 -1.46 12.88
C LEU A 105 -5.24 -2.92 13.25
N MET A 106 -4.60 -3.71 12.37
CA MET A 106 -4.23 -5.09 12.70
C MET A 106 -3.22 -5.15 13.85
N ILE A 107 -2.21 -4.28 13.84
CA ILE A 107 -1.21 -4.21 14.91
C ILE A 107 -1.88 -3.81 16.24
N LEU A 108 -2.76 -2.81 16.23
CA LEU A 108 -3.50 -2.41 17.44
C LEU A 108 -4.41 -3.52 17.94
N TYR A 109 -5.13 -4.20 17.05
CA TYR A 109 -6.00 -5.32 17.39
C TYR A 109 -5.23 -6.44 18.10
N VAL A 110 -4.03 -6.79 17.62
CA VAL A 110 -3.25 -7.88 18.21
C VAL A 110 -2.64 -7.49 19.55
N ASN A 111 -2.20 -6.23 19.70
CA ASN A 111 -1.42 -5.82 20.86
C ASN A 111 -2.25 -5.15 21.98
N LYS A 112 -3.50 -4.72 21.73
CA LYS A 112 -4.34 -4.02 22.71
C LYS A 112 -5.73 -4.63 22.84
N HIS A 113 -5.98 -5.37 23.92
CA HIS A 113 -7.24 -6.10 24.14
C HIS A 113 -8.49 -5.20 24.14
N ASN A 114 -8.44 -4.05 24.82
CA ASN A 114 -9.53 -3.08 24.87
C ASN A 114 -9.84 -2.47 23.49
N VAL A 115 -8.80 -2.23 22.69
CA VAL A 115 -8.96 -1.76 21.31
C VAL A 115 -9.49 -2.88 20.41
N ALA A 116 -9.05 -4.12 20.62
CA ALA A 116 -9.53 -5.28 19.88
C ALA A 116 -11.05 -5.47 20.00
N GLU A 117 -11.59 -5.36 21.22
CA GLU A 117 -13.05 -5.44 21.46
C GLU A 117 -13.83 -4.37 20.68
N CYS A 118 -13.31 -3.13 20.66
CA CYS A 118 -13.88 -2.02 19.91
C CYS A 118 -13.83 -2.25 18.39
N LEU A 119 -12.69 -2.72 17.86
CA LEU A 119 -12.49 -2.92 16.43
C LEU A 119 -13.16 -4.19 15.89
N HIS A 120 -13.44 -5.17 16.75
CA HIS A 120 -13.86 -6.51 16.34
C HIS A 120 -15.10 -6.50 15.44
N SER A 121 -16.16 -5.83 15.88
CA SER A 121 -17.42 -5.76 15.12
C SER A 121 -17.21 -5.11 13.76
N TYR A 122 -16.48 -3.99 13.72
CA TYR A 122 -16.16 -3.28 12.48
C TYR A 122 -15.41 -4.18 11.49
N LEU A 123 -14.33 -4.82 11.93
CA LEU A 123 -13.52 -5.69 11.07
C LEU A 123 -14.33 -6.88 10.55
N MET A 124 -15.12 -7.51 11.41
CA MET A 124 -15.95 -8.67 11.03
C MET A 124 -17.04 -8.28 10.03
N ASP A 125 -17.72 -7.14 10.22
CA ASP A 125 -18.76 -6.70 9.31
C ASP A 125 -18.18 -6.25 7.96
N ARG A 126 -17.00 -5.60 7.96
CA ARG A 126 -16.26 -5.30 6.73
C ARG A 126 -15.85 -6.59 5.99
N CYS A 127 -15.35 -7.61 6.68
CA CYS A 127 -14.99 -8.91 6.08
C CYS A 127 -16.19 -9.66 5.50
N LYS A 128 -17.38 -9.59 6.14
CA LYS A 128 -18.62 -10.14 5.58
C LYS A 128 -19.06 -9.41 4.31
N SER A 129 -18.79 -8.10 4.24
CA SER A 129 -19.20 -7.25 3.11
C SER A 129 -18.27 -7.29 1.91
N SER A 130 -16.98 -7.59 2.10
CA SER A 130 -15.96 -7.58 1.03
C SER A 130 -14.98 -8.74 1.19
N ILE A 131 -14.90 -9.57 0.14
CA ILE A 131 -13.95 -10.68 0.03
C ILE A 131 -12.51 -10.16 -0.09
N GLU A 132 -12.32 -9.06 -0.81
CA GLU A 132 -11.01 -8.41 -0.95
C GLU A 132 -10.47 -7.97 0.41
N PHE A 133 -11.30 -7.24 1.18
CA PHE A 133 -10.95 -6.80 2.52
C PHE A 133 -10.62 -7.97 3.45
N CYS A 134 -11.39 -9.08 3.35
CA CYS A 134 -11.12 -10.30 4.09
C CYS A 134 -9.73 -10.87 3.78
N VAL A 135 -9.38 -11.03 2.50
CA VAL A 135 -8.06 -11.57 2.10
C VAL A 135 -6.94 -10.64 2.58
N THR A 136 -7.08 -9.33 2.40
CA THR A 136 -6.11 -8.36 2.90
C THR A 136 -5.93 -8.45 4.42
N CYS A 137 -7.02 -8.53 5.19
CA CYS A 137 -6.94 -8.73 6.64
C CYS A 137 -6.19 -10.00 7.02
N CYS A 138 -6.48 -11.13 6.37
CA CYS A 138 -5.79 -12.39 6.64
C CYS A 138 -4.29 -12.30 6.34
N ILE A 139 -3.91 -11.70 5.20
CA ILE A 139 -2.51 -11.51 4.81
C ILE A 139 -1.78 -10.57 5.75
N LEU A 140 -2.39 -9.45 6.15
CA LEU A 140 -1.77 -8.49 7.07
C LEU A 140 -1.64 -9.07 8.49
N LEU A 141 -2.65 -9.79 8.99
CA LEU A 141 -2.57 -10.49 10.27
C LEU A 141 -1.40 -11.49 10.29
N GLU A 142 -1.18 -12.16 9.17
CA GLU A 142 -0.08 -13.10 8.97
C GLU A 142 1.28 -12.40 8.87
N SER A 143 1.37 -11.37 8.04
CA SER A 143 2.63 -10.72 7.70
C SER A 143 3.18 -9.86 8.85
N PHE A 144 2.32 -9.25 9.68
CA PHE A 144 2.71 -8.34 10.74
C PHE A 144 2.79 -8.97 12.15
N ASN A 145 2.37 -10.23 12.36
CA ASN A 145 2.24 -10.82 13.72
C ASN A 145 2.94 -12.18 13.93
N THR A 146 4.01 -12.48 13.20
CA THR A 146 4.60 -13.83 13.22
C THR A 146 5.23 -14.27 14.53
N GLU A 147 5.84 -13.39 15.31
CA GLU A 147 6.43 -13.77 16.61
C GLU A 147 5.37 -14.17 17.63
N ASN A 148 4.26 -13.43 17.69
CA ASN A 148 3.11 -13.79 18.53
C ASN A 148 2.56 -15.18 18.15
N TRP A 149 2.65 -15.57 16.87
CA TRP A 149 2.33 -16.92 16.43
C TRP A 149 3.37 -17.96 16.81
N LYS A 150 4.67 -17.65 16.76
CA LYS A 150 5.73 -18.57 17.17
C LYS A 150 5.70 -18.86 18.68
N LEU A 151 5.38 -17.86 19.51
CA LEU A 151 5.31 -17.99 20.97
C LEU A 151 4.11 -18.83 21.42
N ASN A 152 2.89 -18.46 21.02
CA ASN A 152 1.69 -19.24 21.31
C ASN A 152 0.56 -18.93 20.31
N LYS A 153 0.61 -19.62 19.18
CA LYS A 153 -0.34 -19.49 18.06
C LYS A 153 -1.81 -19.50 18.50
N LEU A 154 -2.20 -20.42 19.39
CA LEU A 154 -3.60 -20.59 19.81
C LEU A 154 -4.08 -19.52 20.81
N ALA A 155 -3.16 -18.91 21.57
CA ALA A 155 -3.49 -17.83 22.50
C ALA A 155 -3.58 -16.45 21.82
N CYS A 156 -2.83 -16.26 20.72
CA CYS A 156 -2.75 -15.01 19.98
C CYS A 156 -4.12 -14.52 19.46
N GLN A 157 -4.49 -13.28 19.79
CA GLN A 157 -5.76 -12.68 19.34
C GLN A 157 -5.84 -12.56 17.82
N GLY A 158 -4.72 -12.23 17.16
CA GLY A 158 -4.65 -12.16 15.70
C GLY A 158 -4.91 -13.51 15.04
N PHE A 159 -4.43 -14.62 15.64
CA PHE A 159 -4.75 -15.96 15.14
C PHE A 159 -6.25 -16.25 15.22
N LYS A 160 -6.86 -15.94 16.36
CA LYS A 160 -8.30 -16.16 16.60
C LYS A 160 -9.14 -15.36 15.61
N LEU A 161 -8.81 -14.08 15.41
CA LEU A 161 -9.48 -13.23 14.42
C LEU A 161 -9.33 -13.79 13.01
N ARG A 162 -8.11 -14.14 12.57
CA ARG A 162 -7.88 -14.74 11.24
C ARG A 162 -8.71 -16.00 11.04
N LYS A 163 -8.78 -16.88 12.05
CA LYS A 163 -9.61 -18.09 11.99
C LYS A 163 -11.10 -17.77 11.90
N GLN A 164 -11.59 -16.79 12.67
CA GLN A 164 -12.98 -16.33 12.59
C GLN A 164 -13.30 -15.77 11.21
N ILE A 165 -12.43 -14.92 10.65
CA ILE A 165 -12.56 -14.33 9.32
C ILE A 165 -12.65 -15.43 8.25
N LEU A 166 -11.72 -16.39 8.25
CA LEU A 166 -11.73 -17.48 7.28
C LEU A 166 -13.00 -18.33 7.38
N ASN A 167 -13.48 -18.57 8.60
CA ASN A 167 -14.69 -19.36 8.85
C ASN A 167 -16.00 -18.64 8.45
N ILE A 168 -16.00 -17.33 8.14
CA ILE A 168 -17.20 -16.61 7.65
C ILE A 168 -17.83 -17.31 6.44
N PHE A 169 -17.00 -17.93 5.60
CA PHE A 169 -17.43 -18.49 4.33
C PHE A 169 -17.67 -20.00 4.35
N TYR A 170 -17.50 -20.65 5.50
CA TYR A 170 -17.72 -22.10 5.67
C TYR A 170 -19.10 -22.37 6.29
N ARG A 171 -19.74 -23.47 5.88
CA ARG A 171 -21.02 -23.95 6.47
C ARG A 171 -20.77 -24.56 7.86
N ASP A 172 -21.83 -24.60 8.66
CA ASP A 172 -21.84 -25.29 9.95
C ASP A 172 -21.35 -26.75 9.83
N GLY A 173 -20.41 -27.14 10.69
CA GLY A 173 -19.78 -28.45 10.68
C GLY A 173 -18.46 -28.55 9.90
N PHE A 174 -18.09 -27.53 9.11
CA PHE A 174 -16.80 -27.44 8.44
C PHE A 174 -15.94 -26.30 9.01
N SER A 175 -14.64 -26.55 9.19
CA SER A 175 -13.67 -25.55 9.65
C SER A 175 -12.49 -25.47 8.71
N TYR A 176 -11.93 -24.27 8.53
CA TYR A 176 -10.68 -24.07 7.78
C TYR A 176 -9.56 -25.04 8.20
N ASP A 177 -9.44 -25.32 9.51
CA ASP A 177 -8.37 -26.18 10.07
C ASP A 177 -8.51 -27.67 9.73
N GLN A 178 -9.66 -28.12 9.22
CA GLN A 178 -9.93 -29.52 8.91
C GLN A 178 -9.53 -29.91 7.47
N ILE A 179 -8.98 -28.96 6.70
CA ILE A 179 -8.65 -29.13 5.29
C ILE A 179 -7.13 -29.27 5.14
N THR A 180 -6.67 -30.39 4.61
CA THR A 180 -5.26 -30.62 4.27
C THR A 180 -4.84 -29.80 3.06
N PHE A 181 -3.88 -28.89 3.26
CA PHE A 181 -3.22 -28.13 2.21
C PHE A 181 -2.23 -29.06 1.50
N ARG A 182 -2.38 -29.28 0.19
CA ARG A 182 -1.25 -29.78 -0.62
C ARG A 182 -0.30 -28.60 -0.85
N ASN A 183 1.00 -28.89 -0.98
CA ASN A 183 1.99 -27.86 -1.29
C ASN A 183 1.51 -27.02 -2.48
N PRO A 184 1.54 -25.67 -2.38
CA PRO A 184 1.06 -24.81 -3.44
C PRO A 184 1.86 -25.08 -4.71
N SER A 185 1.15 -25.33 -5.80
CA SER A 185 1.71 -25.49 -7.14
C SER A 185 0.67 -25.00 -8.15
N ILE A 186 1.07 -24.73 -9.38
CA ILE A 186 0.13 -24.39 -10.46
C ILE A 186 -0.94 -25.49 -10.63
N GLN A 187 -0.58 -26.75 -10.35
CA GLN A 187 -1.52 -27.89 -10.34
C GLN A 187 -2.57 -27.82 -9.22
N SER A 188 -2.36 -27.02 -8.18
CA SER A 188 -3.37 -26.80 -7.12
C SER A 188 -4.55 -25.95 -7.58
N LEU A 189 -4.38 -25.09 -8.59
CA LEU A 189 -5.47 -24.36 -9.25
C LEU A 189 -6.46 -25.33 -9.93
N GLN A 190 -5.99 -26.50 -10.37
CA GLN A 190 -6.78 -27.56 -11.02
C GLN A 190 -7.71 -28.31 -10.05
N LEU A 191 -7.36 -28.41 -8.76
CA LEU A 191 -8.04 -29.28 -7.78
C LEU A 191 -9.27 -28.64 -7.12
N ASN A 192 -9.54 -27.35 -7.37
CA ASN A 192 -10.54 -26.58 -6.62
C ASN A 192 -11.53 -25.80 -7.49
N SER A 193 -11.65 -26.14 -8.78
CA SER A 193 -12.84 -25.79 -9.55
C SER A 193 -14.04 -26.48 -8.90
N CYS A 194 -14.91 -25.70 -8.26
CA CYS A 194 -16.18 -26.23 -7.81
C CYS A 194 -17.09 -26.39 -9.03
N GLU A 195 -17.68 -27.57 -9.22
CA GLU A 195 -18.65 -27.82 -10.30
C GLU A 195 -19.93 -26.98 -10.17
N CYS A 196 -20.17 -26.32 -9.02
CA CYS A 196 -21.27 -25.37 -8.83
C CYS A 196 -21.02 -23.99 -9.47
N ILE A 197 -20.03 -23.86 -10.35
CA ILE A 197 -19.92 -22.72 -11.27
C ILE A 197 -21.00 -22.93 -12.35
N GLU A 198 -22.26 -22.63 -12.00
CA GLU A 198 -23.29 -22.45 -13.01
C GLU A 198 -23.16 -21.03 -13.58
N GLU A 199 -23.01 -20.99 -14.91
CA GLU A 199 -23.08 -19.89 -15.87
C GLU A 199 -22.80 -18.45 -15.41
N PHE A 200 -21.86 -17.84 -16.14
CA PHE A 200 -21.53 -16.42 -16.14
C PHE A 200 -22.68 -15.61 -16.76
N GLU A 201 -23.82 -15.46 -16.07
CA GLU A 201 -24.75 -14.39 -16.45
C GLU A 201 -24.21 -13.06 -15.92
N LEU A 202 -23.69 -12.23 -16.83
CA LEU A 202 -23.38 -10.82 -16.59
C LEU A 202 -24.67 -10.07 -16.20
N PRO A 203 -24.91 -9.73 -14.93
CA PRO A 203 -26.02 -8.86 -14.60
C PRO A 203 -25.58 -7.42 -14.91
N GLN A 204 -26.48 -6.63 -15.46
CA GLN A 204 -26.30 -5.21 -15.77
C GLN A 204 -26.16 -4.31 -14.52
N SER A 205 -25.46 -4.75 -13.48
CA SER A 205 -25.25 -3.96 -12.27
C SER A 205 -23.85 -4.21 -11.74
N ASN A 206 -23.05 -3.15 -11.68
CA ASN A 206 -21.74 -2.96 -11.03
C ASN A 206 -21.07 -4.23 -10.50
N LEU A 207 -19.81 -4.44 -10.91
CA LEU A 207 -18.92 -5.57 -10.61
C LEU A 207 -18.64 -5.86 -9.12
N PHE A 208 -19.44 -5.31 -8.22
CA PHE A 208 -19.46 -5.59 -6.80
C PHE A 208 -20.90 -5.66 -6.31
N HIS A 209 -21.56 -6.81 -6.41
CA HIS A 209 -22.63 -7.16 -5.46
C HIS A 209 -22.74 -8.67 -5.29
N LEU A 210 -22.83 -9.08 -4.02
CA LEU A 210 -23.08 -10.44 -3.56
C LEU A 210 -24.19 -11.13 -4.37
N MET A 211 -23.81 -11.96 -5.33
CA MET A 211 -24.68 -13.05 -5.76
C MET A 211 -24.92 -13.93 -4.53
N LYS A 212 -26.20 -14.14 -4.19
CA LYS A 212 -26.62 -15.22 -3.27
C LYS A 212 -26.31 -16.56 -3.94
N PHE A 213 -25.04 -16.93 -3.94
CA PHE A 213 -24.60 -18.26 -4.34
C PHE A 213 -24.84 -19.22 -3.18
N VAL A 214 -25.85 -20.05 -3.31
CA VAL A 214 -25.99 -21.25 -2.49
C VAL A 214 -25.14 -22.33 -3.18
N CYS A 215 -23.86 -22.45 -2.83
CA CYS A 215 -23.13 -23.69 -3.15
C CYS A 215 -23.53 -24.75 -2.13
N ASP A 216 -24.00 -25.90 -2.60
CA ASP A 216 -24.31 -27.05 -1.75
C ASP A 216 -23.08 -27.81 -1.25
N CYS A 217 -21.91 -27.43 -1.75
CA CYS A 217 -20.60 -28.03 -1.45
C CYS A 217 -19.87 -27.46 -0.21
N GLY A 218 -20.29 -26.32 0.36
CA GLY A 218 -19.58 -25.64 1.45
C GLY A 218 -18.35 -24.80 1.02
N MET A 219 -18.52 -23.89 0.04
CA MET A 219 -17.45 -23.19 -0.69
C MET A 219 -16.35 -22.49 0.12
N LYS A 220 -15.13 -22.59 -0.41
CA LYS A 220 -13.89 -21.91 0.00
C LYS A 220 -13.75 -20.55 -0.73
N LYS A 221 -14.63 -19.57 -0.48
CA LYS A 221 -14.75 -18.33 -1.29
C LYS A 221 -13.44 -17.56 -1.54
N VAL A 222 -12.51 -17.59 -0.59
CA VAL A 222 -11.23 -16.88 -0.62
C VAL A 222 -10.06 -17.71 -1.16
N ARG A 223 -10.25 -19.03 -1.34
CA ARG A 223 -9.14 -19.95 -1.65
C ARG A 223 -8.54 -19.75 -3.04
N PRO A 224 -9.31 -19.56 -4.13
CA PRO A 224 -8.72 -19.35 -5.44
C PRO A 224 -7.74 -18.17 -5.45
N GLU A 225 -8.07 -17.09 -4.75
CA GLU A 225 -7.18 -15.94 -4.59
C GLU A 225 -5.89 -16.29 -3.82
N PHE A 226 -5.99 -16.98 -2.68
CA PHE A 226 -4.79 -17.41 -1.95
C PHE A 226 -3.90 -18.33 -2.81
N GLU A 227 -4.47 -19.24 -3.60
CA GLU A 227 -3.71 -20.13 -4.49
C GLU A 227 -3.08 -19.36 -5.66
N PHE A 228 -3.77 -18.35 -6.20
CA PHE A 228 -3.22 -17.45 -7.20
C PHE A 228 -2.02 -16.66 -6.66
N ILE A 229 -2.17 -16.04 -5.48
CA ILE A 229 -1.08 -15.33 -4.79
C ILE A 229 0.11 -16.26 -4.54
N GLN A 230 -0.14 -17.47 -4.02
CA GLN A 230 0.93 -18.44 -3.76
C GLN A 230 1.61 -18.92 -5.05
N SER A 231 0.88 -19.03 -6.16
CA SER A 231 1.45 -19.37 -7.47
C SER A 231 2.39 -18.26 -7.97
N LEU A 232 2.03 -16.98 -7.80
CA LEU A 232 2.92 -15.86 -8.13
C LEU A 232 4.20 -15.87 -7.29
N ILE A 233 4.08 -16.17 -5.99
CA ILE A 233 5.24 -16.28 -5.08
C ILE A 233 6.14 -17.45 -5.48
N ALA A 234 5.56 -18.60 -5.82
CA ALA A 234 6.30 -19.78 -6.26
C ALA A 234 7.08 -19.50 -7.55
N ILE A 235 6.44 -18.90 -8.56
CA ILE A 235 7.10 -18.51 -9.83
C ILE A 235 8.28 -17.58 -9.55
N GLY A 236 8.09 -16.54 -8.73
CA GLY A 236 9.18 -15.63 -8.43
C GLY A 236 10.33 -16.31 -7.67
N THR A 237 10.04 -17.33 -6.85
CA THR A 237 11.07 -18.11 -6.15
C THR A 237 11.85 -18.99 -7.12
N ASP A 238 11.17 -19.69 -8.02
CA ASP A 238 11.79 -20.52 -9.07
C ASP A 238 12.71 -19.68 -9.99
N LEU A 239 12.28 -18.46 -10.35
CA LEU A 239 13.04 -17.58 -11.22
C LEU A 239 14.30 -16.97 -10.57
N LYS A 240 14.40 -16.97 -9.23
CA LYS A 240 15.59 -16.47 -8.52
C LYS A 240 16.81 -17.36 -8.73
N GLU A 241 16.61 -18.65 -9.00
CA GLU A 241 17.72 -19.59 -9.23
C GLU A 241 18.42 -19.35 -10.58
N LEU A 242 17.72 -18.73 -11.54
CA LEU A 242 18.25 -18.43 -12.87
C LEU A 242 18.90 -17.04 -12.89
N ALA A 243 19.98 -16.84 -13.65
CA ALA A 243 20.55 -15.52 -13.84
C ALA A 243 19.61 -14.60 -14.67
N PRO A 244 19.65 -13.27 -14.49
CA PRO A 244 18.89 -12.35 -15.35
C PRO A 244 19.30 -12.52 -16.81
N GLY A 245 18.33 -12.69 -17.71
CA GLY A 245 18.60 -12.89 -19.13
C GLY A 245 17.47 -13.64 -19.84
N VAL A 246 17.80 -14.17 -21.03
CA VAL A 246 16.85 -14.84 -21.94
C VAL A 246 16.20 -16.05 -21.27
N GLU A 247 16.99 -16.92 -20.64
CA GLU A 247 16.50 -18.15 -20.00
C GLU A 247 15.46 -17.87 -18.90
N ARG A 248 15.71 -16.85 -18.06
CA ARG A 248 14.74 -16.43 -17.04
C ARG A 248 13.45 -15.91 -17.67
N ASN A 249 13.53 -15.15 -18.76
CA ASN A 249 12.35 -14.61 -19.46
C ASN A 249 11.54 -15.71 -20.16
N GLU A 250 12.21 -16.68 -20.78
CA GLU A 250 11.55 -17.86 -21.37
C GLU A 250 10.82 -18.66 -20.30
N ARG A 251 11.48 -18.92 -19.16
CA ARG A 251 10.88 -19.64 -18.04
C ARG A 251 9.68 -18.90 -17.44
N LEU A 252 9.77 -17.59 -17.28
CA LEU A 252 8.65 -16.75 -16.86
C LEU A 252 7.48 -16.87 -17.83
N THR A 253 7.74 -16.82 -19.13
CA THR A 253 6.70 -16.94 -20.17
C THR A 253 5.97 -18.27 -20.08
N THR A 254 6.68 -19.38 -19.89
CA THR A 254 6.07 -20.70 -19.66
C THR A 254 5.14 -20.70 -18.45
N HIS A 255 5.61 -20.18 -17.30
CA HIS A 255 4.81 -20.15 -16.08
C HIS A 255 3.55 -19.28 -16.22
N ILE A 256 3.64 -18.16 -16.93
CA ILE A 256 2.47 -17.29 -17.21
C ILE A 256 1.47 -18.00 -18.13
N GLN A 257 1.93 -18.75 -19.13
CA GLN A 257 1.05 -19.58 -19.96
C GLN A 257 0.31 -20.64 -19.13
N ASP A 258 1.00 -21.26 -18.17
CA ASP A 258 0.38 -22.22 -17.27
C ASP A 258 -0.70 -21.56 -16.40
N ILE A 259 -0.46 -20.35 -15.87
CA ILE A 259 -1.50 -19.58 -15.13
C ILE A 259 -2.69 -19.28 -16.03
N ASN A 260 -2.45 -18.83 -17.27
CA ASN A 260 -3.50 -18.46 -18.21
C ASN A 260 -4.44 -19.65 -18.53
N ALA A 261 -3.94 -20.88 -18.47
CA ALA A 261 -4.76 -22.08 -18.65
C ALA A 261 -5.84 -22.26 -17.56
N PHE A 262 -5.69 -21.59 -16.41
CA PHE A 262 -6.65 -21.61 -15.29
C PHE A 262 -7.47 -20.32 -15.17
N LEU A 263 -7.32 -19.39 -16.11
CA LEU A 263 -8.11 -18.16 -16.18
C LEU A 263 -9.20 -18.28 -17.27
N PRO A 264 -10.38 -17.64 -17.08
CA PRO A 264 -10.75 -16.79 -15.94
C PRO A 264 -11.09 -17.59 -14.67
N GLY A 265 -10.66 -17.05 -13.52
CA GLY A 265 -10.95 -17.61 -12.20
C GLY A 265 -11.45 -16.53 -11.23
N ARG A 266 -11.86 -16.92 -10.01
CA ARG A 266 -12.22 -15.97 -8.93
C ARG A 266 -10.95 -15.41 -8.29
N VAL A 267 -10.19 -14.65 -9.05
CA VAL A 267 -8.93 -14.03 -8.66
C VAL A 267 -8.96 -12.56 -9.02
N TRP A 268 -8.22 -11.75 -8.28
CA TRP A 268 -8.04 -10.33 -8.58
C TRP A 268 -6.59 -9.92 -8.32
N VAL A 269 -6.26 -8.68 -8.66
CA VAL A 269 -4.95 -8.10 -8.33
C VAL A 269 -5.18 -7.13 -7.16
N PRO A 270 -4.66 -7.39 -5.95
CA PRO A 270 -4.89 -6.54 -4.79
C PRO A 270 -4.25 -5.13 -4.85
N LEU A 271 -3.83 -4.68 -6.03
CA LEU A 271 -3.39 -3.32 -6.32
C LEU A 271 -4.54 -2.43 -6.84
N SER A 272 -5.59 -2.98 -7.45
CA SER A 272 -6.70 -2.16 -7.92
C SER A 272 -7.66 -1.82 -6.78
N GLY A 273 -7.58 -0.59 -6.25
CA GLY A 273 -8.84 0.10 -5.98
C GLY A 273 -9.39 0.50 -7.33
N LEU A 274 -10.66 0.22 -7.64
CA LEU A 274 -11.28 0.89 -8.79
C LEU A 274 -11.01 2.40 -8.65
N PRO A 275 -10.63 3.10 -9.73
CA PRO A 275 -10.45 4.54 -9.70
C PRO A 275 -11.61 5.23 -8.95
N LEU A 276 -11.31 6.22 -8.10
CA LEU A 276 -12.29 6.88 -7.22
C LEU A 276 -13.48 7.49 -7.98
N ASP A 277 -13.27 7.85 -9.24
CA ASP A 277 -14.30 8.32 -10.18
C ASP A 277 -15.19 7.16 -10.68
N VAL A 278 -14.67 5.95 -10.85
CA VAL A 278 -15.44 4.76 -11.26
C VAL A 278 -16.18 4.13 -10.07
N SER A 279 -15.61 4.15 -8.88
CA SER A 279 -16.22 3.55 -7.67
C SER A 279 -17.49 4.28 -7.18
N ASN A 280 -17.68 5.55 -7.58
CA ASN A 280 -18.82 6.38 -7.19
C ASN A 280 -19.81 6.66 -8.34
N MET A 281 -19.54 6.18 -9.55
CA MET A 281 -20.42 6.36 -10.71
C MET A 281 -21.38 5.18 -10.86
N THR A 282 -22.63 5.51 -11.15
CA THR A 282 -23.63 4.53 -11.62
C THR A 282 -23.28 4.07 -13.04
N ILE A 283 -23.79 2.92 -13.47
CA ILE A 283 -23.54 2.39 -14.83
C ILE A 283 -24.02 3.36 -15.90
N GLU A 284 -25.17 4.01 -15.71
CA GLU A 284 -25.63 5.08 -16.60
C GLU A 284 -24.62 6.22 -16.71
N GLN A 285 -23.98 6.62 -15.60
CA GLN A 285 -22.97 7.69 -15.61
C GLN A 285 -21.66 7.26 -16.29
N LEU A 286 -21.25 6.01 -16.11
CA LEU A 286 -20.12 5.44 -16.85
C LEU A 286 -20.42 5.37 -18.35
N ARG A 287 -21.60 4.86 -18.74
CA ARG A 287 -22.04 4.82 -20.14
C ARG A 287 -22.07 6.21 -20.78
N GLN A 288 -22.57 7.23 -20.07
CA GLN A 288 -22.60 8.61 -20.60
C GLN A 288 -21.21 9.26 -20.71
N LYS A 289 -20.29 8.95 -19.79
CA LYS A 289 -18.89 9.40 -19.87
C LYS A 289 -18.21 8.80 -21.10
N TYR A 290 -18.37 7.49 -21.33
CA TYR A 290 -17.76 6.79 -22.45
C TYR A 290 -18.43 7.05 -23.81
N ILE A 291 -19.73 7.33 -23.86
CA ILE A 291 -20.40 7.76 -25.11
C ILE A 291 -19.87 9.14 -25.53
N LYS A 292 -19.64 10.05 -24.59
CA LYS A 292 -19.04 11.36 -24.89
C LYS A 292 -17.60 11.26 -25.41
N ASP A 293 -16.79 10.36 -24.86
CA ASP A 293 -15.41 10.17 -25.32
C ASP A 293 -15.38 9.51 -26.73
N ASN A 294 -16.32 8.62 -27.04
CA ASN A 294 -16.43 8.01 -28.37
C ASN A 294 -16.97 9.00 -29.44
N ASP A 295 -17.92 9.88 -29.11
CA ASP A 295 -18.47 10.86 -30.05
C ASP A 295 -17.47 11.98 -30.43
N GLU A 296 -16.39 12.17 -29.64
CA GLU A 296 -15.30 13.10 -29.98
C GLU A 296 -14.27 12.48 -30.94
N ASP A 297 -14.09 11.15 -30.93
CA ASP A 297 -13.14 10.42 -31.80
C ASP A 297 -13.77 9.91 -33.12
N ASP A 298 -15.10 9.78 -33.23
CA ASP A 298 -15.78 9.14 -34.37
C ASP A 298 -16.20 10.10 -35.51
N ARG A 299 -15.35 11.09 -35.83
CA ARG A 299 -15.43 11.83 -37.10
C ARG A 299 -14.38 11.32 -38.08
N GLY A 300 -14.55 10.11 -38.60
CA GLY A 300 -13.73 9.62 -39.70
C GLY A 300 -14.00 8.18 -40.15
N GLU A 301 -14.81 8.06 -41.20
CA GLU A 301 -14.82 6.99 -42.22
C GLU A 301 -15.43 5.62 -41.85
N GLU A 302 -16.68 5.43 -42.28
CA GLU A 302 -17.32 4.13 -42.49
C GLU A 302 -16.60 3.35 -43.61
N SER A 303 -16.24 2.08 -43.39
CA SER A 303 -16.06 1.12 -44.48
C SER A 303 -16.47 -0.30 -44.11
N GLU A 304 -17.10 -0.94 -45.08
CA GLU A 304 -17.89 -2.17 -45.08
C GLU A 304 -17.22 -3.44 -44.52
N PHE A 305 -18.07 -4.28 -43.94
CA PHE A 305 -17.82 -5.66 -43.56
C PHE A 305 -17.35 -6.53 -44.73
N GLY A 306 -16.23 -7.22 -44.56
CA GLY A 306 -15.80 -8.33 -45.40
C GLY A 306 -15.18 -9.45 -44.55
N GLU A 307 -15.84 -10.61 -44.50
CA GLU A 307 -15.32 -11.85 -43.95
C GLU A 307 -14.08 -12.32 -44.71
N ILE A 308 -12.89 -12.40 -44.10
CA ILE A 308 -11.78 -13.25 -44.59
C ILE A 308 -10.94 -13.78 -43.42
N GLY A 309 -10.91 -15.12 -43.31
CA GLY A 309 -9.70 -15.95 -43.25
C GLY A 309 -8.69 -15.74 -42.12
N VAL A 310 -8.63 -16.73 -41.23
CA VAL A 310 -7.50 -16.97 -40.33
C VAL A 310 -6.22 -17.13 -41.15
N ASP A 311 -5.29 -16.19 -41.05
CA ASP A 311 -3.90 -16.37 -41.49
C ASP A 311 -2.93 -16.09 -40.34
N GLN A 312 -2.40 -17.18 -39.78
CA GLN A 312 -1.22 -17.19 -38.91
C GLN A 312 -0.01 -16.77 -39.74
N LYS A 313 0.28 -15.47 -39.82
CA LYS A 313 1.60 -14.94 -40.27
C LYS A 313 1.72 -13.44 -40.02
N VAL A 314 1.93 -13.03 -38.77
CA VAL A 314 2.61 -11.75 -38.47
C VAL A 314 3.55 -11.96 -37.28
N LEU A 315 4.65 -12.65 -37.57
CA LEU A 315 5.90 -12.63 -36.83
C LEU A 315 7.00 -12.52 -37.87
N GLN A 316 7.24 -11.31 -38.39
CA GLN A 316 8.55 -10.79 -38.80
C GLN A 316 8.39 -9.45 -39.54
N GLU A 317 9.23 -8.51 -39.11
CA GLU A 317 9.72 -7.34 -39.84
C GLU A 317 8.75 -6.19 -40.12
N SER A 318 8.85 -5.17 -39.26
CA SER A 318 8.83 -3.78 -39.69
C SER A 318 9.70 -2.93 -38.77
N GLU A 319 11.02 -3.00 -38.98
CA GLU A 319 11.92 -1.88 -38.72
C GLU A 319 11.63 -0.79 -39.76
N VAL A 320 10.88 0.26 -39.39
CA VAL A 320 11.08 1.62 -39.91
C VAL A 320 10.64 2.63 -38.84
N GLY A 321 11.62 3.23 -38.17
CA GLY A 321 11.66 4.64 -37.77
C GLY A 321 10.55 5.19 -36.88
N GLN A 322 10.77 5.16 -35.57
CA GLN A 322 10.71 6.37 -34.73
C GLN A 322 11.48 6.10 -33.43
N SER A 323 12.66 6.74 -33.34
CA SER A 323 13.51 6.82 -32.16
C SER A 323 12.76 7.54 -31.04
N SER A 324 12.22 6.79 -30.10
CA SER A 324 11.77 7.29 -28.81
C SER A 324 12.82 6.88 -27.78
N ILE A 325 13.48 7.86 -27.17
CA ILE A 325 14.43 7.70 -26.05
C ILE A 325 13.78 6.92 -24.88
N PHE A 326 12.44 6.89 -24.84
CA PHE A 326 11.69 6.01 -23.96
C PHE A 326 11.41 4.65 -24.62
N SER A 327 11.57 3.58 -23.83
CA SER A 327 10.76 2.37 -24.00
C SER A 327 9.31 2.79 -24.30
N GLU A 328 8.70 2.17 -25.30
CA GLU A 328 7.34 2.41 -25.76
C GLU A 328 6.38 2.93 -24.68
N SER A 329 5.69 4.05 -24.94
CA SER A 329 4.80 4.69 -23.96
C SER A 329 3.69 3.73 -23.50
N TRP A 330 3.24 3.88 -22.26
CA TRP A 330 2.20 3.01 -21.70
C TRP A 330 0.91 3.00 -22.52
N SER A 331 0.54 4.15 -23.11
CA SER A 331 -0.63 4.24 -24.00
C SER A 331 -0.48 3.35 -25.23
N HIS A 332 0.73 3.28 -25.80
CA HIS A 332 1.00 2.43 -26.95
C HIS A 332 1.01 0.94 -26.56
N ILE A 333 1.64 0.57 -25.44
CA ILE A 333 1.59 -0.80 -24.90
C ILE A 333 0.13 -1.22 -24.65
N TYR A 334 -0.67 -0.33 -24.04
CA TYR A 334 -2.09 -0.59 -23.78
C TYR A 334 -2.86 -0.86 -25.08
N SER A 335 -2.69 -0.01 -26.10
CA SER A 335 -3.35 -0.18 -27.41
C SER A 335 -2.93 -1.48 -28.12
N LYS A 336 -1.65 -1.85 -28.07
CA LYS A 336 -1.16 -3.13 -28.60
C LYS A 336 -1.81 -4.32 -27.92
N ILE A 337 -1.84 -4.33 -26.58
CA ILE A 337 -2.46 -5.40 -25.80
C ILE A 337 -3.97 -5.44 -26.08
N LYS A 338 -4.62 -4.28 -26.20
CA LYS A 338 -6.05 -4.19 -26.53
C LYS A 338 -6.36 -4.79 -27.91
N ALA A 339 -5.51 -4.51 -28.90
CA ALA A 339 -5.68 -5.05 -30.26
C ALA A 339 -5.54 -6.59 -30.32
N ILE A 340 -4.70 -7.18 -29.48
CA ILE A 340 -4.45 -8.63 -29.45
C ILE A 340 -5.41 -9.36 -28.48
N SER A 341 -5.99 -8.66 -27.52
CA SER A 341 -6.83 -9.29 -26.49
C SER A 341 -8.18 -9.73 -27.06
N THR A 342 -8.53 -10.99 -26.82
CA THR A 342 -9.85 -11.55 -27.11
C THR A 342 -10.97 -10.95 -26.26
N TYR A 343 -10.63 -10.22 -25.18
CA TYR A 343 -11.57 -9.64 -24.22
C TYR A 343 -11.72 -8.12 -24.35
N SER A 344 -11.08 -7.51 -25.34
CA SER A 344 -11.02 -6.05 -25.52
C SER A 344 -12.37 -5.38 -25.76
N PHE A 345 -13.38 -6.15 -26.18
CA PHE A 345 -14.75 -5.69 -26.38
C PHE A 345 -15.51 -5.44 -25.06
N LEU A 346 -15.01 -5.94 -23.92
CA LEU A 346 -15.67 -5.76 -22.64
C LEU A 346 -15.55 -4.29 -22.16
N PRO A 347 -16.63 -3.66 -21.69
CA PRO A 347 -16.62 -2.23 -21.34
C PRO A 347 -15.70 -1.90 -20.14
N ASN A 348 -15.44 -2.88 -19.28
CA ASN A 348 -14.55 -2.74 -18.12
C ASN A 348 -13.18 -3.42 -18.34
N TRP A 349 -12.85 -3.76 -19.58
CA TRP A 349 -11.54 -4.33 -19.90
C TRP A 349 -10.45 -3.31 -19.61
N THR A 350 -9.40 -3.74 -18.92
CA THR A 350 -8.25 -2.90 -18.60
C THR A 350 -7.00 -3.76 -18.44
N VAL A 351 -5.83 -3.11 -18.50
CA VAL A 351 -4.53 -3.74 -18.31
C VAL A 351 -3.89 -3.15 -17.06
N LEU A 352 -3.50 -4.02 -16.14
CA LEU A 352 -2.85 -3.64 -14.89
C LEU A 352 -1.41 -4.16 -14.89
N PRO A 353 -0.41 -3.26 -14.99
CA PRO A 353 0.98 -3.66 -14.83
C PRO A 353 1.29 -3.85 -13.35
N VAL A 354 2.05 -4.90 -13.02
CA VAL A 354 2.42 -5.27 -11.66
C VAL A 354 3.85 -5.76 -11.63
N ILE A 355 4.60 -5.32 -10.62
CA ILE A 355 5.86 -5.94 -10.26
C ILE A 355 5.61 -6.89 -9.09
N VAL A 356 5.87 -8.18 -9.31
CA VAL A 356 5.85 -9.19 -8.26
C VAL A 356 7.27 -9.29 -7.69
N LYS A 357 7.43 -8.91 -6.42
CA LYS A 357 8.72 -8.96 -5.73
C LYS A 357 8.66 -10.08 -4.69
N THR A 358 9.45 -11.13 -4.90
CA THR A 358 9.53 -12.30 -4.02
C THR A 358 10.85 -12.32 -3.29
N GLY A 359 10.90 -12.99 -2.13
CA GLY A 359 12.00 -13.03 -1.16
C GLY A 359 12.50 -11.67 -0.65
N ASP A 360 11.69 -10.62 -0.71
CA ASP A 360 11.97 -9.30 -0.12
C ASP A 360 10.80 -8.86 0.77
N ASP A 361 11.11 -8.24 1.90
CA ASP A 361 10.10 -7.75 2.84
C ASP A 361 9.54 -6.39 2.43
N LEU A 362 8.34 -6.38 1.84
CA LEU A 362 7.69 -5.13 1.41
C LEU A 362 6.92 -4.41 2.52
N ARG A 363 6.91 -4.91 3.76
CA ARG A 363 6.22 -4.22 4.88
C ARG A 363 6.82 -2.85 5.13
N GLN A 364 8.13 -2.71 4.96
CA GLN A 364 8.82 -1.44 5.07
C GLN A 364 8.48 -0.48 3.92
N GLU A 365 8.43 -0.99 2.69
CA GLU A 365 8.01 -0.19 1.53
C GLU A 365 6.54 0.26 1.67
N LEU A 366 5.67 -0.59 2.22
CA LEU A 366 4.27 -0.23 2.54
C LEU A 366 4.19 0.95 3.52
N ILE A 367 5.04 0.96 4.55
CA ILE A 367 5.09 2.08 5.51
C ILE A 367 5.61 3.34 4.84
N ALA A 368 6.63 3.24 3.98
CA ALA A 368 7.09 4.37 3.20
C ALA A 368 5.95 4.92 2.33
N TYR A 369 5.23 4.07 1.60
CA TYR A 369 4.04 4.45 0.82
C TYR A 369 3.01 5.21 1.66
N GLN A 370 2.68 4.71 2.85
CA GLN A 370 1.73 5.41 3.73
C GLN A 370 2.26 6.78 4.17
N ILE A 371 3.54 6.89 4.54
CA ILE A 371 4.12 8.16 4.96
C ILE A 371 4.19 9.16 3.80
N LEU A 372 4.57 8.72 2.59
CA LEU A 372 4.57 9.55 1.39
C LEU A 372 3.17 10.09 1.10
N THR A 373 2.15 9.23 1.18
CA THR A 373 0.74 9.62 1.00
C THR A 373 0.31 10.66 2.04
N LEU A 374 0.69 10.48 3.32
CA LEU A 374 0.39 11.47 4.36
C LEU A 374 1.09 12.82 4.12
N PHE A 375 2.34 12.82 3.65
CA PHE A 375 3.02 14.07 3.30
C PHE A 375 2.35 14.77 2.12
N GLU A 376 1.93 14.02 1.10
CA GLU A 376 1.16 14.55 -0.04
C GLU A 376 -0.16 15.17 0.42
N GLU A 377 -0.92 14.50 1.27
CA GLU A 377 -2.15 15.03 1.88
C GLU A 377 -1.87 16.31 2.67
N ILE A 378 -0.82 16.33 3.51
CA ILE A 378 -0.45 17.50 4.31
C ILE A 378 -0.08 18.69 3.42
N TRP A 379 0.72 18.49 2.38
CA TRP A 379 1.10 19.57 1.47
C TRP A 379 -0.07 20.04 0.61
N THR A 380 -1.00 19.15 0.28
CA THR A 380 -2.26 19.50 -0.39
C THR A 380 -3.15 20.35 0.53
N ASP A 381 -3.35 19.94 1.79
CA ASP A 381 -4.11 20.66 2.82
C ASP A 381 -3.56 22.10 3.02
N GLU A 382 -2.24 22.25 3.06
CA GLU A 382 -1.55 23.53 3.25
C GLU A 382 -1.26 24.30 1.94
N ARG A 383 -1.74 23.78 0.79
CA ARG A 383 -1.55 24.38 -0.55
C ARG A 383 -0.09 24.68 -0.89
N VAL A 384 0.80 23.78 -0.50
CA VAL A 384 2.21 23.80 -0.87
C VAL A 384 2.34 22.96 -2.16
N PRO A 385 2.78 23.54 -3.29
CA PRO A 385 2.80 22.84 -4.57
C PRO A 385 4.04 21.93 -4.69
N LEU A 386 4.24 21.05 -3.71
CA LEU A 386 5.19 19.95 -3.75
C LEU A 386 4.53 18.76 -4.43
N TYR A 387 5.33 17.96 -5.12
CA TYR A 387 4.83 16.81 -5.89
C TYR A 387 5.47 15.51 -5.39
N LEU A 388 4.65 14.54 -5.02
CA LEU A 388 5.06 13.16 -4.78
C LEU A 388 4.30 12.25 -5.75
N ASN A 389 4.83 11.06 -5.99
CA ASN A 389 4.09 10.00 -6.64
C ASN A 389 4.18 8.72 -5.78
N PRO A 390 3.35 8.59 -4.73
CA PRO A 390 3.32 7.40 -3.89
C PRO A 390 2.75 6.22 -4.68
N TYR A 391 3.61 5.29 -5.09
CA TYR A 391 3.21 4.10 -5.84
C TYR A 391 2.70 3.00 -4.89
N LYS A 392 1.59 2.34 -5.24
CA LYS A 392 0.91 1.43 -4.32
C LYS A 392 1.74 0.17 -4.04
N ILE A 393 1.78 -0.19 -2.76
CA ILE A 393 2.41 -1.42 -2.26
C ILE A 393 1.34 -2.34 -1.67
N THR A 394 1.40 -3.62 -2.02
CA THR A 394 0.58 -4.67 -1.39
C THR A 394 1.48 -5.75 -0.84
N VAL A 395 1.40 -5.96 0.48
CA VAL A 395 2.08 -7.09 1.14
C VAL A 395 1.29 -8.37 0.87
N LEU A 396 1.96 -9.43 0.41
CA LEU A 396 1.38 -10.75 0.15
C LEU A 396 1.81 -11.80 1.19
N SER A 397 3.04 -11.67 1.72
CA SER A 397 3.61 -12.45 2.82
C SER A 397 4.69 -11.64 3.53
N GLN A 398 5.49 -12.28 4.40
CA GLN A 398 6.62 -11.61 5.05
C GLN A 398 7.77 -11.25 4.11
N ASP A 399 7.82 -11.96 2.98
CA ASP A 399 8.93 -11.97 2.04
C ASP A 399 8.43 -11.85 0.60
N ALA A 400 7.16 -11.46 0.39
CA ALA A 400 6.65 -11.21 -0.94
C ALA A 400 5.60 -10.10 -0.93
N GLY A 401 5.52 -9.39 -2.05
CA GLY A 401 4.49 -8.41 -2.28
C GLY A 401 4.41 -7.96 -3.73
N LEU A 402 3.44 -7.08 -3.98
CA LEU A 402 3.20 -6.46 -5.26
C LEU A 402 3.53 -4.97 -5.17
N ILE A 403 4.13 -4.45 -6.24
CA ILE A 403 4.45 -3.05 -6.41
C ILE A 403 3.77 -2.57 -7.69
N GLU A 404 3.04 -1.46 -7.59
CA GLU A 404 2.55 -0.75 -8.76
C GLU A 404 3.73 -0.06 -9.48
N PRO A 405 4.02 -0.40 -10.74
CA PRO A 405 5.08 0.25 -11.49
C PRO A 405 4.66 1.67 -11.91
N ILE A 406 5.60 2.60 -11.80
CA ILE A 406 5.42 3.96 -12.32
C ILE A 406 5.51 3.88 -13.85
N LYS A 407 4.39 4.20 -14.49
CA LYS A 407 4.27 4.24 -15.96
C LYS A 407 5.05 5.43 -16.51
N ASN A 408 5.53 5.31 -17.75
CA ASN A 408 6.16 6.42 -18.49
C ASN A 408 7.32 7.09 -17.74
N ALA A 409 8.10 6.31 -16.99
CA ALA A 409 9.25 6.81 -16.25
C ALA A 409 10.45 5.88 -16.41
N GLN A 410 11.64 6.46 -16.38
CA GLN A 410 12.91 5.73 -16.49
C GLN A 410 13.87 6.17 -15.40
N SER A 411 14.70 5.24 -14.92
CA SER A 411 15.76 5.60 -13.98
C SER A 411 16.78 6.51 -14.66
N LEU A 412 17.37 7.44 -13.91
CA LEU A 412 18.42 8.33 -14.43
C LEU A 412 19.61 7.52 -14.98
N HIS A 413 19.89 6.35 -14.37
CA HIS A 413 20.88 5.41 -14.88
C HIS A 413 20.53 4.90 -16.28
N GLN A 414 19.30 4.40 -16.47
CA GLN A 414 18.85 3.87 -17.75
C GLN A 414 18.80 4.97 -18.81
N LEU A 415 18.34 6.16 -18.44
CA LEU A 415 18.31 7.32 -19.29
C LEU A 415 19.72 7.66 -19.82
N LYS A 416 20.70 7.77 -18.93
CA LYS A 416 22.10 8.03 -19.31
C LYS A 416 22.65 6.92 -20.20
N LYS A 417 22.34 5.66 -19.91
CA LYS A 417 22.79 4.51 -20.71
C LYS A 417 22.24 4.53 -22.13
N THR A 418 20.95 4.79 -22.29
CA THR A 418 20.30 4.92 -23.60
C THR A 418 20.95 6.05 -24.39
N LEU A 419 21.13 7.22 -23.77
CA LEU A 419 21.69 8.40 -24.44
C LEU A 419 23.18 8.26 -24.80
N ILE A 420 23.97 7.47 -24.06
CA ILE A 420 25.35 7.13 -24.48
C ILE A 420 25.35 6.28 -25.74
N GLY A 421 24.43 5.30 -25.83
CA GLY A 421 24.36 4.37 -26.97
C GLY A 421 24.11 5.09 -28.30
N ASP A 422 23.39 6.20 -28.25
CA ASP A 422 23.03 7.01 -29.42
C ASP A 422 24.08 8.09 -29.76
N ASN A 423 25.04 8.36 -28.85
CA ASN A 423 26.04 9.41 -29.01
C ASN A 423 27.36 8.90 -29.60
N GLU A 424 27.77 9.43 -30.76
CA GLU A 424 29.09 9.16 -31.38
C GLU A 424 30.29 9.55 -30.48
N SER A 425 30.05 10.45 -29.51
CA SER A 425 31.08 10.95 -28.58
C SER A 425 31.38 10.01 -27.42
N GLY A 426 30.52 9.02 -27.14
CA GLY A 426 30.67 8.07 -26.02
C GLY A 426 30.52 8.69 -24.62
N VAL A 427 30.11 9.96 -24.51
CA VAL A 427 29.87 10.68 -23.24
C VAL A 427 28.36 10.85 -23.05
N ALA A 428 27.88 10.56 -21.84
CA ALA A 428 26.47 10.76 -21.49
C ALA A 428 26.13 12.26 -21.50
N PRO A 429 25.03 12.69 -22.13
CA PRO A 429 24.58 14.06 -22.02
C PRO A 429 24.14 14.34 -20.58
N THR A 430 24.25 15.60 -20.20
CA THR A 430 23.76 16.10 -18.91
C THR A 430 22.23 16.11 -18.86
N LEU A 431 21.65 16.11 -17.66
CA LEU A 431 20.19 16.28 -17.51
C LEU A 431 19.67 17.56 -18.17
N LEU A 432 20.44 18.65 -18.14
CA LEU A 432 20.04 19.90 -18.80
C LEU A 432 19.95 19.74 -20.32
N GLU A 433 20.96 19.12 -20.94
CA GLU A 433 20.96 18.84 -22.39
C GLU A 433 19.78 17.95 -22.78
N TYR A 434 19.49 16.91 -21.98
CA TYR A 434 18.32 16.06 -22.19
C TYR A 434 17.00 16.85 -22.10
N PHE A 435 16.84 17.74 -21.11
CA PHE A 435 15.64 18.57 -21.01
C PHE A 435 15.49 19.52 -22.19
N ILE A 436 16.60 20.08 -22.70
CA ILE A 436 16.58 20.96 -23.88
C ILE A 436 16.18 20.19 -25.13
N ASP A 437 16.71 18.98 -25.32
CA ASP A 437 16.37 18.11 -26.44
C ASP A 437 14.89 17.70 -26.41
N LYS A 438 14.41 17.22 -25.26
CA LYS A 438 13.05 16.70 -25.12
C LYS A 438 11.96 17.77 -25.07
N TYR A 439 12.15 18.83 -24.28
CA TYR A 439 11.12 19.82 -24.00
C TYR A 439 11.31 21.13 -24.77
N GLY A 440 12.39 21.24 -25.54
CA GLY A 440 12.80 22.43 -26.28
C GLY A 440 13.72 23.34 -25.47
N LYS A 441 14.17 24.43 -26.12
CA LYS A 441 15.07 25.43 -25.51
C LYS A 441 14.54 25.97 -24.17
N GLU A 442 15.44 26.46 -23.32
CA GLU A 442 15.14 26.93 -21.96
C GLU A 442 14.01 27.98 -21.88
N ASP A 443 13.86 28.81 -22.92
CA ASP A 443 12.81 29.82 -22.96
C ASP A 443 11.41 29.30 -23.31
N SER A 444 11.34 28.07 -23.83
CA SER A 444 10.09 27.45 -24.28
C SER A 444 9.15 27.17 -23.12
N VAL A 445 7.84 27.15 -23.42
CA VAL A 445 6.80 26.82 -22.44
C VAL A 445 6.94 25.38 -21.95
N GLY A 446 7.31 24.45 -22.86
CA GLY A 446 7.53 23.04 -22.54
C GLY A 446 8.64 22.87 -21.50
N PHE A 447 9.81 23.44 -21.77
CA PHE A 447 10.95 23.39 -20.85
C PHE A 447 10.61 23.99 -19.49
N LYS A 448 10.03 25.20 -19.45
CA LYS A 448 9.68 25.87 -18.18
C LYS A 448 8.69 25.06 -17.35
N LYS A 449 7.71 24.41 -17.99
CA LYS A 449 6.76 23.52 -17.31
C LYS A 449 7.47 22.29 -16.73
N ALA A 450 8.29 21.60 -17.53
CA ALA A 450 9.04 20.43 -17.08
C ALA A 450 10.06 20.76 -15.98
N GLN A 451 10.76 21.89 -16.09
CA GLN A 451 11.67 22.39 -15.06
C GLN A 451 10.92 22.72 -13.75
N GLN A 452 9.73 23.30 -13.84
CA GLN A 452 8.92 23.55 -12.66
C GLN A 452 8.46 22.25 -11.99
N ASN A 453 8.01 21.27 -12.78
CA ASN A 453 7.66 19.94 -12.30
C ASN A 453 8.86 19.28 -11.58
N PHE A 454 10.04 19.35 -12.19
CA PHE A 454 11.29 18.88 -11.63
C PHE A 454 11.62 19.53 -10.28
N VAL A 455 11.51 20.86 -10.18
CA VAL A 455 11.74 21.62 -8.94
C VAL A 455 10.77 21.20 -7.83
N ARG A 456 9.48 21.08 -8.15
CA ARG A 456 8.44 20.68 -7.18
C ARG A 456 8.66 19.27 -6.65
N SER A 457 8.96 18.33 -7.54
CA SER A 457 9.21 16.94 -7.15
C SER A 457 10.54 16.76 -6.42
N CYS A 458 11.59 17.47 -6.86
CA CYS A 458 12.89 17.41 -6.21
C CYS A 458 12.81 18.00 -4.79
N GLY A 459 12.11 19.11 -4.57
CA GLY A 459 11.88 19.67 -3.24
C GLY A 459 11.14 18.70 -2.31
N ALA A 460 10.13 18.02 -2.85
CA ALA A 460 9.32 17.06 -2.12
C ALA A 460 10.14 15.85 -1.67
N TYR A 461 10.82 15.18 -2.60
CA TYR A 461 11.65 14.02 -2.30
C TYR A 461 12.90 14.38 -1.48
N SER A 462 13.41 15.61 -1.56
CA SER A 462 14.47 16.10 -0.66
C SER A 462 14.00 16.12 0.80
N LEU A 463 12.78 16.62 1.07
CA LEU A 463 12.16 16.57 2.40
C LEU A 463 11.88 15.13 2.84
N ILE A 464 11.37 14.28 1.96
CA ILE A 464 11.13 12.86 2.27
C ILE A 464 12.44 12.16 2.66
N CYS A 465 13.52 12.36 1.90
CA CYS A 465 14.84 11.81 2.23
C CYS A 465 15.30 12.25 3.61
N TYR A 466 15.09 13.52 3.96
CA TYR A 466 15.41 14.07 5.28
C TYR A 466 14.57 13.41 6.40
N PHE A 467 13.24 13.41 6.28
CA PHE A 467 12.34 12.89 7.31
C PHE A 467 12.47 11.39 7.51
N LEU A 468 12.54 10.62 6.43
CA LEU A 468 12.65 9.17 6.47
C LEU A 468 14.08 8.67 6.58
N GLN A 469 15.09 9.54 6.52
CA GLN A 469 16.50 9.17 6.49
C GLN A 469 16.77 8.09 5.42
N VAL A 470 16.22 8.30 4.22
CA VAL A 470 16.35 7.35 3.11
C VAL A 470 17.82 7.20 2.75
N LYS A 471 18.30 5.96 2.69
CA LYS A 471 19.66 5.61 2.28
C LYS A 471 19.66 5.00 0.88
N ASP A 472 20.85 4.74 0.35
CA ASP A 472 21.00 4.06 -0.95
C ASP A 472 20.37 4.86 -2.11
N ARG A 473 20.65 6.17 -2.15
CA ARG A 473 20.11 7.06 -3.20
C ARG A 473 21.10 7.19 -4.34
N HIS A 474 20.97 6.33 -5.34
CA HIS A 474 21.74 6.36 -6.59
C HIS A 474 20.84 6.57 -7.82
N ASN A 475 21.44 6.78 -9.00
CA ASN A 475 20.72 7.09 -10.24
C ASN A 475 19.80 5.94 -10.73
N GLY A 476 20.03 4.71 -10.28
CA GLY A 476 19.08 3.59 -10.45
C GLY A 476 17.77 3.70 -9.66
N ASN A 477 17.77 4.38 -8.50
CA ASN A 477 16.62 4.52 -7.60
C ASN A 477 15.89 5.86 -7.75
N ILE A 478 16.33 6.68 -8.70
CA ILE A 478 15.74 7.98 -9.02
C ILE A 478 15.25 7.90 -10.46
N LEU A 479 13.94 8.04 -10.63
CA LEU A 479 13.26 8.03 -11.91
C LEU A 479 12.98 9.45 -12.38
N LEU A 480 12.86 9.60 -13.69
CA LEU A 480 12.36 10.79 -14.36
C LEU A 480 11.20 10.39 -15.26
N ASP A 481 10.04 11.03 -15.07
CA ASP A 481 8.85 10.78 -15.88
C ASP A 481 8.80 11.63 -17.16
N GLU A 482 7.78 11.37 -17.97
CA GLU A 482 7.56 12.10 -19.22
C GLU A 482 7.26 13.59 -19.07
N GLU A 483 6.83 14.04 -17.89
CA GLU A 483 6.48 15.44 -17.59
C GLU A 483 7.61 16.21 -16.90
N GLY A 484 8.72 15.54 -16.58
CA GLY A 484 9.89 16.12 -15.93
C GLY A 484 9.90 15.99 -14.41
N HIS A 485 9.01 15.21 -13.80
CA HIS A 485 9.06 14.93 -12.35
C HIS A 485 10.16 13.92 -12.03
N LEU A 486 10.90 14.23 -10.97
CA LEU A 486 11.86 13.35 -10.33
C LEU A 486 11.14 12.51 -9.27
N ILE A 487 11.23 11.18 -9.37
CA ILE A 487 10.49 10.23 -8.52
C ILE A 487 11.47 9.25 -7.86
N HIS A 488 11.46 9.16 -6.53
CA HIS A 488 12.28 8.16 -5.83
C HIS A 488 11.53 6.83 -5.70
N ILE A 489 12.22 5.73 -5.98
CA ILE A 489 11.74 4.36 -5.77
C ILE A 489 12.65 3.60 -4.81
N ASP A 490 12.24 2.39 -4.44
CA ASP A 490 12.98 1.48 -3.56
C ASP A 490 13.26 2.08 -2.19
N PHE A 491 12.27 2.05 -1.30
CA PHE A 491 12.40 2.49 0.09
C PHE A 491 12.85 1.36 1.03
N GLY A 492 13.57 0.35 0.49
CA GLY A 492 14.10 -0.78 1.24
C GLY A 492 15.10 -0.42 2.34
N PHE A 493 15.70 0.79 2.29
CA PHE A 493 16.61 1.30 3.34
C PHE A 493 16.15 2.67 3.85
N ILE A 494 15.22 2.67 4.81
CA ILE A 494 14.77 3.88 5.50
C ILE A 494 15.06 3.81 7.00
N LEU A 495 15.07 4.99 7.61
CA LEU A 495 15.23 5.24 9.04
C LEU A 495 16.56 4.74 9.57
N SER A 496 16.57 3.59 10.23
CA SER A 496 17.75 3.05 10.89
C SER A 496 18.52 2.01 10.08
N GLN A 497 18.00 1.62 8.91
CA GLN A 497 18.69 0.68 8.05
C GLN A 497 19.69 1.39 7.16
N SER A 498 20.85 0.76 6.96
CA SER A 498 21.82 1.19 5.96
C SER A 498 22.35 -0.02 5.19
N PRO A 499 22.60 0.13 3.88
CA PRO A 499 23.21 -0.94 3.10
C PRO A 499 24.55 -1.36 3.71
N LYS A 500 24.67 -2.64 4.07
CA LYS A 500 25.91 -3.26 4.59
C LYS A 500 26.56 -2.53 5.79
N ASN A 501 25.77 -1.78 6.60
CA ASN A 501 26.26 -0.97 7.73
C ASN A 501 27.37 0.04 7.36
N LEU A 502 27.41 0.48 6.11
CA LEU A 502 28.54 1.27 5.61
C LEU A 502 28.62 2.67 6.23
N GLY A 503 27.52 3.23 6.77
CA GLY A 503 27.54 4.47 7.56
C GLY A 503 28.11 5.73 6.88
N PHE A 504 28.51 5.64 5.62
CA PHE A 504 29.22 6.71 4.90
C PHE A 504 28.30 7.82 4.39
N GLU A 505 27.00 7.55 4.23
CA GLU A 505 26.04 8.48 3.66
C GLU A 505 25.49 9.45 4.73
N THR A 506 26.22 10.55 4.92
CA THR A 506 25.90 11.64 5.87
C THR A 506 25.09 12.78 5.25
N SER A 507 24.95 12.83 3.92
CA SER A 507 24.17 13.87 3.25
C SER A 507 22.67 13.70 3.56
N PRO A 508 21.95 14.79 3.89
CA PRO A 508 20.50 14.76 4.06
C PRO A 508 19.72 14.19 2.87
N PHE A 509 20.17 14.51 1.65
CA PHE A 509 19.63 14.02 0.39
C PHE A 509 20.66 14.18 -0.75
N LYS A 510 20.34 13.64 -1.92
CA LYS A 510 21.20 13.72 -3.12
C LYS A 510 20.91 15.00 -3.90
N LEU A 511 21.87 15.92 -3.94
CA LEU A 511 21.81 17.16 -4.72
C LEU A 511 23.11 17.33 -5.52
N THR A 512 23.15 16.74 -6.71
CA THR A 512 24.32 16.77 -7.59
C THR A 512 24.41 18.11 -8.34
N PRO A 513 25.61 18.52 -8.82
CA PRO A 513 25.74 19.71 -9.67
C PRO A 513 24.80 19.68 -10.86
N GLU A 514 24.64 18.53 -11.50
CA GLU A 514 23.73 18.33 -12.65
C GLU A 514 22.26 18.63 -12.32
N ILE A 515 21.79 18.27 -11.11
CA ILE A 515 20.45 18.63 -10.63
C ILE A 515 20.33 20.15 -10.42
N VAL A 516 21.37 20.77 -9.87
CA VAL A 516 21.41 22.23 -9.63
C VAL A 516 21.46 23.02 -10.94
N ASP A 517 22.23 22.55 -11.92
CA ASP A 517 22.33 23.17 -13.24
C ASP A 517 20.99 23.14 -13.97
N LEU A 518 20.26 22.03 -13.89
CA LEU A 518 18.88 21.95 -14.42
C LEU A 518 17.93 22.94 -13.72
N MET A 519 18.19 23.34 -12.48
CA MET A 519 17.45 24.39 -11.76
C MET A 519 17.95 25.82 -12.06
N GLY A 520 18.76 26.00 -13.11
CA GLY A 520 19.32 27.30 -13.49
C GLY A 520 20.54 27.72 -12.66
N GLY A 521 21.19 26.76 -12.00
CA GLY A 521 22.37 26.99 -11.16
C GLY A 521 22.04 27.47 -9.75
N ALA A 522 23.07 27.58 -8.89
CA ALA A 522 22.92 27.90 -7.47
C ALA A 522 22.33 29.30 -7.18
N PHE A 523 22.32 30.19 -8.17
CA PHE A 523 21.73 31.54 -8.08
C PHE A 523 20.53 31.71 -9.02
N GLY A 524 20.07 30.62 -9.64
CA GLY A 524 18.93 30.60 -10.54
C GLY A 524 17.61 30.79 -9.78
N LYS A 525 16.65 31.47 -10.41
CA LYS A 525 15.29 31.62 -9.86
C LYS A 525 14.61 30.27 -9.55
N PRO A 526 14.72 29.21 -10.38
CA PRO A 526 14.12 27.91 -10.04
C PRO A 526 14.78 27.26 -8.81
N PHE A 527 16.07 27.47 -8.58
CA PHE A 527 16.76 26.99 -7.38
C PHE A 527 16.31 27.74 -6.11
N GLU A 528 16.05 29.05 -6.19
CA GLU A 528 15.43 29.80 -5.10
C GLU A 528 13.98 29.34 -4.82
N GLU A 529 13.22 29.01 -5.86
CA GLU A 529 11.89 28.41 -5.73
C GLU A 529 11.96 27.04 -5.04
N TYR A 530 12.93 26.20 -5.40
CA TYR A 530 13.22 24.93 -4.71
C TYR A 530 13.42 25.13 -3.20
N LYS A 531 14.31 26.04 -2.78
CA LYS A 531 14.54 26.34 -1.36
C LYS A 531 13.28 26.85 -0.65
N THR A 532 12.52 27.72 -1.31
CA THR A 532 11.26 28.26 -0.79
C THR A 532 10.22 27.16 -0.60
N LEU A 533 10.09 26.24 -1.57
CA LEU A 533 9.17 25.10 -1.48
C LEU A 533 9.57 24.13 -0.38
N MET A 534 10.87 23.87 -0.20
CA MET A 534 11.37 23.07 0.92
C MET A 534 11.00 23.67 2.28
N LEU A 535 11.16 24.99 2.45
CA LEU A 535 10.79 25.67 3.69
C LEU A 535 9.28 25.60 3.95
N ARG A 536 8.46 25.90 2.93
CA ARG A 536 7.00 25.80 3.05
C ARG A 536 6.55 24.37 3.37
N GLY A 537 7.17 23.38 2.74
CA GLY A 537 6.91 21.96 3.00
C GLY A 537 7.31 21.53 4.40
N MET A 538 8.44 22.02 4.93
CA MET A 538 8.90 21.78 6.30
C MET A 538 7.93 22.38 7.33
N ILE A 539 7.47 23.60 7.12
CA ILE A 539 6.50 24.27 8.01
C ILE A 539 5.17 23.50 8.03
N ALA A 540 4.67 23.10 6.85
CA ALA A 540 3.44 22.31 6.72
C ALA A 540 3.58 20.94 7.42
N ALA A 541 4.70 20.25 7.21
CA ALA A 541 5.02 18.99 7.88
C ALA A 541 5.05 19.14 9.41
N ARG A 542 5.72 20.18 9.93
CA ARG A 542 5.77 20.48 11.37
C ARG A 542 4.37 20.70 11.97
N LYS A 543 3.50 21.42 11.27
CA LYS A 543 2.12 21.71 11.71
C LYS A 543 1.26 20.44 11.86
N HIS A 544 1.49 19.42 11.03
CA HIS A 544 0.70 18.19 11.01
C HIS A 544 1.48 16.93 11.42
N HIS A 545 2.62 17.09 12.11
CA HIS A 545 3.53 16.00 12.45
C HIS A 545 2.84 14.84 13.17
N ASP A 546 1.84 15.12 14.01
CA ASP A 546 1.05 14.11 14.75
C ASP A 546 0.45 13.02 13.86
N ARG A 547 0.05 13.34 12.61
CA ARG A 547 -0.51 12.34 11.67
C ARG A 547 0.52 11.25 11.35
N ILE A 548 1.75 11.67 11.08
CA ILE A 548 2.87 10.80 10.75
C ILE A 548 3.39 10.10 12.00
N MET A 549 3.52 10.84 13.11
CA MET A 549 3.99 10.28 14.38
C MET A 549 3.06 9.21 14.93
N THR A 550 1.74 9.39 14.82
CA THR A 550 0.75 8.38 15.22
C THR A 550 0.94 7.09 14.43
N LEU A 551 1.11 7.17 13.10
CA LEU A 551 1.40 6.01 12.27
C LEU A 551 2.68 5.30 12.74
N MET A 552 3.76 6.06 12.92
CA MET A 552 5.06 5.51 13.33
C MET A 552 5.02 4.86 14.71
N GLN A 553 4.32 5.46 15.67
CA GLN A 553 4.15 4.90 17.01
C GLN A 553 3.41 3.56 16.99
N ILE A 554 2.38 3.43 16.14
CA ILE A 554 1.67 2.16 15.97
C ILE A 554 2.59 1.13 15.31
N MET A 555 3.28 1.49 14.22
CA MET A 555 4.16 0.54 13.50
C MET A 555 5.34 0.05 14.35
N THR A 556 5.82 0.89 15.27
CA THR A 556 6.88 0.52 16.22
C THR A 556 6.37 -0.44 17.30
N SER A 557 5.05 -0.53 17.51
CA SER A 557 4.44 -1.42 18.49
C SER A 557 4.51 -2.87 18.02
N ASN A 558 5.62 -3.54 18.36
CA ASN A 558 5.81 -4.99 18.26
C ASN A 558 5.96 -5.55 16.83
N CYS A 559 6.46 -4.74 15.88
CA CYS A 559 6.77 -5.21 14.54
C CYS A 559 8.28 -5.42 14.36
N GLU A 560 8.72 -6.67 14.11
CA GLU A 560 10.10 -6.99 13.72
C GLU A 560 10.40 -6.61 12.26
N ILE A 561 9.97 -5.42 11.84
CA ILE A 561 10.44 -4.87 10.56
C ILE A 561 11.81 -4.25 10.87
N PRO A 562 12.86 -4.59 10.10
CA PRO A 562 14.22 -4.21 10.50
C PRO A 562 14.44 -2.69 10.58
N CYS A 563 13.55 -1.87 10.00
CA CYS A 563 13.60 -0.41 10.10
C CYS A 563 13.16 0.14 11.46
N PHE A 564 12.50 -0.65 12.32
CA PHE A 564 12.14 -0.27 13.69
C PHE A 564 13.03 -0.91 14.77
N ARG A 565 14.20 -1.43 14.40
CA ARG A 565 15.11 -2.11 15.35
C ARG A 565 15.43 -1.30 16.60
N TYR A 566 15.42 0.03 16.50
CA TYR A 566 15.73 0.96 17.60
C TYR A 566 14.49 1.45 18.36
N GLY A 567 13.30 0.91 18.07
CA GLY A 567 12.09 1.12 18.86
C GLY A 567 11.75 2.60 19.08
N CYS A 568 11.50 2.97 20.34
CA CYS A 568 11.11 4.32 20.73
C CYS A 568 12.13 5.40 20.33
N SER A 569 13.43 5.12 20.39
CA SER A 569 14.47 6.09 20.04
C SER A 569 14.41 6.53 18.57
N LEU A 570 13.90 5.67 17.69
CA LEU A 570 13.67 6.02 16.29
C LEU A 570 12.48 6.97 16.12
N VAL A 571 11.41 6.75 16.88
CA VAL A 571 10.23 7.62 16.89
C VAL A 571 10.62 9.00 17.44
N GLU A 572 11.40 9.05 18.52
CA GLU A 572 11.96 10.28 19.08
C GLU A 572 12.84 11.01 18.07
N GLY A 573 13.80 10.31 17.44
CA GLY A 573 14.65 10.92 16.42
C GLY A 573 13.87 11.41 15.20
N MET A 574 12.75 10.78 14.85
CA MET A 574 11.87 11.30 13.80
C MET A 574 11.13 12.56 14.23
N LEU A 575 10.62 12.60 15.48
CA LEU A 575 9.99 13.78 16.05
C LEU A 575 10.96 14.97 16.08
N GLU A 576 12.21 14.74 16.49
CA GLU A 576 13.26 15.76 16.50
C GLU A 576 13.47 16.39 15.11
N ARG A 577 13.37 15.60 14.03
CA ARG A 577 13.49 16.10 12.65
C ARG A 577 12.33 17.01 12.22
N PHE A 578 11.19 17.00 12.89
CA PHE A 578 10.14 17.99 12.63
C PHE A 578 10.44 19.35 13.25
N HIS A 579 11.41 19.44 14.17
CA HIS A 579 11.81 20.69 14.82
C HIS A 579 10.63 21.49 15.36
N VAL A 580 9.71 20.81 16.06
CA VAL A 580 8.46 21.39 16.57
C VAL A 580 8.70 22.64 17.44
N GLN A 581 9.85 22.72 18.10
CA GLN A 581 10.23 23.82 18.99
C GLN A 581 10.91 25.00 18.26
N TYR A 582 11.27 24.85 16.98
CA TYR A 582 11.96 25.90 16.24
C TYR A 582 10.99 27.01 15.82
N THR A 583 11.50 28.22 15.71
CA THR A 583 10.86 29.35 15.02
C THR A 583 10.96 29.21 13.50
N ASP A 584 10.16 29.97 12.76
CA ASP A 584 10.21 29.95 11.28
C ASP A 584 11.57 30.40 10.74
N ASP A 585 12.23 31.35 11.41
CA ASP A 585 13.59 31.80 11.05
C ASP A 585 14.64 30.71 11.28
N GLU A 586 14.54 29.96 12.38
CA GLU A 586 15.42 28.82 12.65
C GLU A 586 15.20 27.69 11.63
N LEU A 587 13.94 27.43 11.22
CA LEU A 587 13.67 26.50 10.13
C LEU A 587 14.24 26.98 8.79
N HIS A 588 14.17 28.28 8.50
CA HIS A 588 14.78 28.85 7.30
C HIS A 588 16.30 28.58 7.28
N GLN A 589 16.98 28.83 8.41
CA GLN A 589 18.41 28.53 8.54
C GLN A 589 18.71 27.03 8.42
N LEU A 590 17.86 26.17 8.98
CA LEU A 590 17.98 24.72 8.83
C LEU A 590 17.91 24.30 7.36
N ILE A 591 16.90 24.76 6.60
CA ILE A 591 16.79 24.45 5.16
C ILE A 591 18.04 24.91 4.41
N PHE A 592 18.49 26.14 4.66
CA PHE A 592 19.69 26.68 4.04
C PHE A 592 20.91 25.79 4.29
N ASN A 593 21.14 25.41 5.55
CA ASN A 593 22.25 24.53 5.94
C ASN A 593 22.15 23.14 5.31
N MET A 594 20.94 22.56 5.23
CA MET A 594 20.73 21.26 4.59
C MET A 594 21.06 21.31 3.09
N VAL A 595 20.60 22.34 2.39
CA VAL A 595 20.85 22.50 0.95
C VAL A 595 22.35 22.69 0.67
N GLU A 596 23.04 23.53 1.44
CA GLU A 596 24.49 23.71 1.29
C GLU A 596 25.29 22.46 1.66
N ALA A 597 24.87 21.71 2.68
CA ALA A 597 25.52 20.45 3.06
C ALA A 597 25.33 19.34 2.01
N SER A 598 24.18 19.31 1.33
CA SER A 598 23.90 18.33 0.28
C SER A 598 24.52 18.70 -1.07
N ARG A 599 24.74 19.99 -1.34
CA ARG A 599 25.30 20.48 -2.61
C ARG A 599 26.73 19.98 -2.82
N GLY A 600 26.91 19.08 -3.79
CA GLY A 600 28.23 18.57 -4.16
C GLY A 600 28.90 17.74 -3.06
N SER A 601 28.11 17.13 -2.17
CA SER A 601 28.62 16.32 -1.07
C SER A 601 29.59 15.23 -1.56
N ILE A 602 30.76 15.17 -0.91
CA ILE A 602 31.80 14.17 -1.21
C ILE A 602 31.28 12.76 -0.93
N THR A 603 30.45 12.59 0.10
CA THR A 603 29.90 11.27 0.47
C THR A 603 28.96 10.72 -0.59
N THR A 604 28.15 11.58 -1.22
CA THR A 604 27.31 11.21 -2.37
C THR A 604 28.16 10.78 -3.57
N ARG A 605 29.24 11.51 -3.88
CA ARG A 605 30.15 11.15 -4.99
C ARG A 605 30.87 9.83 -4.75
N LEU A 606 31.33 9.59 -3.52
CA LEU A 606 31.95 8.33 -3.13
C LEU A 606 30.97 7.16 -3.25
N TYR A 607 29.71 7.37 -2.87
CA TYR A 607 28.67 6.36 -2.98
C TYR A 607 28.30 6.04 -4.43
N ASP A 608 28.15 7.06 -5.28
CA ASP A 608 27.93 6.88 -6.72
C ASP A 608 29.08 6.10 -7.36
N ASN A 609 30.33 6.41 -7.01
CA ASN A 609 31.49 5.64 -7.46
C ASN A 609 31.42 4.19 -6.96
N PHE A 610 31.07 3.95 -5.69
CA PHE A 610 30.90 2.60 -5.17
C PHE A 610 29.84 1.82 -5.95
N GLN A 611 28.69 2.44 -6.23
CA GLN A 611 27.60 1.85 -7.02
C GLN A 611 28.01 1.62 -8.48
N TYR A 612 28.78 2.52 -9.08
CA TYR A 612 29.36 2.34 -10.40
C TYR A 612 30.30 1.13 -10.46
N TYR A 613 31.22 1.00 -9.50
CA TYR A 613 32.19 -0.10 -9.49
C TYR A 613 31.58 -1.44 -9.11
N THR A 614 30.55 -1.47 -8.25
CA THR A 614 29.95 -2.72 -7.78
C THR A 614 28.79 -3.20 -8.65
N ASN A 615 27.96 -2.28 -9.12
CA ASN A 615 26.70 -2.57 -9.78
C ASN A 615 26.60 -1.98 -11.20
N GLY A 616 27.62 -1.23 -11.66
CA GLY A 616 27.61 -0.61 -12.99
C GLY A 616 26.67 0.59 -13.12
N ILE A 617 26.20 1.14 -12.00
CA ILE A 617 25.23 2.25 -11.98
C ILE A 617 25.97 3.58 -12.21
N MET A 618 25.78 4.16 -13.41
CA MET A 618 26.27 5.48 -13.84
C MET A 618 25.58 6.67 -13.17
#